data_AF-A0AAD9G9X9-F1
#
_entry.id   AF-A0AAD9G9X9-F1
#
_cell.length_a   1.000
_cell.length_b   1.000
_cell.length_c   1.000
_cell.angle_alpha   90.00
_cell.angle_beta   90.00
_cell.angle_gamma   90.00
#
_symmetry.space_group_name_H-M   'P 1'
#
loop_
_entity.id
_entity.type
_entity.pdbx_description
1 polymer ?
#
loop_
_entity_poly.entity_id
_entity_poly.type
_entity_poly.pdbx_seq_one_letter_code
_entity_poly.pdbx_strand_id
1 'polypeptide(L)'
;MAQSATEYGQISTYFVSKLCNVLFTLELDRRLKAAGITNVTAAAAHPGNCNTKIMTKGADTNRGSWFWWIVFRTVAVAPIQRPEKGSLPTLYAATAEGVKGGDFYGPKYLECYGNWH
;
A
#
# COMPACT_ATOMS: atom_id res chain seq x y z
N MET A 1 -6.64 9.60 -25.26
CA MET A 1 -5.50 10.40 -24.76
C MET A 1 -4.39 9.43 -24.38
N ALA A 2 -3.46 9.17 -25.31
CA ALA A 2 -2.30 8.34 -25.01
C ALA A 2 -1.20 9.26 -24.48
N GLN A 3 -0.97 9.22 -23.18
CA GLN A 3 0.03 10.03 -22.49
C GLN A 3 1.38 9.31 -22.58
N SER A 4 2.44 10.03 -22.97
CA SER A 4 3.73 9.43 -23.34
C SER A 4 4.40 8.70 -22.17
N ALA A 5 5.17 7.65 -22.46
CA ALA A 5 5.87 6.83 -21.46
C ALA A 5 6.86 7.63 -20.56
N THR A 6 7.21 8.85 -20.96
CA THR A 6 8.08 9.77 -20.23
C THR A 6 7.35 10.59 -19.16
N GLU A 7 6.03 10.78 -19.27
CA GLU A 7 5.18 11.38 -18.21
C GLU A 7 4.73 10.35 -17.16
N TYR A 8 4.94 9.06 -17.42
CA TYR A 8 4.65 7.96 -16.50
C TYR A 8 5.76 7.80 -15.45
N GLY A 9 5.75 8.64 -14.42
CA GLY A 9 6.58 8.44 -13.24
C GLY A 9 6.23 7.12 -12.54
N GLN A 10 7.13 6.14 -12.53
CA GLN A 10 6.86 4.80 -11.96
C GLN A 10 6.29 4.83 -10.52
N ILE A 11 6.70 5.81 -9.72
CA ILE A 11 6.19 6.02 -8.36
C ILE A 11 4.74 6.53 -8.38
N SER A 12 4.39 7.49 -9.24
CA SER A 12 3.02 8.00 -9.31
C SER A 12 2.06 6.91 -9.80
N THR A 13 2.45 6.13 -10.81
CA THR A 13 1.67 4.99 -11.28
C THR A 13 1.49 3.93 -10.19
N TYR A 14 2.55 3.62 -9.44
CA TYR A 14 2.45 2.69 -8.31
C TYR A 14 1.46 3.17 -7.25
N PHE A 15 1.51 4.45 -6.86
CA PHE A 15 0.55 5.02 -5.91
C PHE A 15 -0.88 4.99 -6.44
N VAL A 16 -1.09 5.32 -7.71
CA VAL A 16 -2.42 5.21 -8.36
C VAL A 16 -2.92 3.77 -8.33
N SER A 17 -2.08 2.78 -8.69
CA SER A 17 -2.47 1.37 -8.62
C SER A 17 -2.81 0.93 -7.19
N LYS A 18 -2.08 1.41 -6.18
CA LYS A 18 -2.39 1.11 -4.77
C LYS A 18 -3.70 1.75 -4.31
N LEU A 19 -3.99 2.98 -4.75
CA LEU A 19 -5.28 3.62 -4.51
C LEU A 19 -6.43 2.84 -5.18
N CYS A 20 -6.25 2.39 -6.42
CA CYS A 20 -7.22 1.55 -7.11
C CYS A 20 -7.56 0.26 -6.33
N ASN A 21 -6.58 -0.37 -5.69
CA ASN A 21 -6.83 -1.57 -4.87
C ASN A 21 -7.73 -1.29 -3.66
N VAL A 22 -7.54 -0.14 -2.99
CA VAL A 22 -8.39 0.27 -1.87
C VAL A 22 -9.81 0.56 -2.35
N LEU A 23 -9.95 1.34 -3.42
CA LEU A 23 -11.25 1.64 -4.03
C LEU A 23 -11.98 0.37 -4.50
N PHE A 24 -11.25 -0.57 -5.10
CA PHE A 24 -11.78 -1.87 -5.49
C PHE A 24 -12.34 -2.64 -4.29
N THR A 25 -11.62 -2.65 -3.18
CA THR A 25 -12.06 -3.35 -1.96
C THR A 25 -13.35 -2.74 -1.40
N LEU A 26 -13.42 -1.41 -1.34
CA LEU A 26 -14.62 -0.69 -0.88
C LEU A 26 -15.83 -0.96 -1.79
N GLU A 27 -15.63 -0.94 -3.10
CA GLU A 27 -16.71 -1.22 -4.05
C GLU A 27 -17.13 -2.69 -4.02
N LEU A 28 -16.19 -3.62 -3.80
CA LEU A 28 -16.49 -5.03 -3.61
C LEU A 28 -17.37 -5.23 -2.37
N ASP A 29 -17.00 -4.66 -1.23
CA ASP A 29 -17.81 -4.71 -0.01
C ASP A 29 -19.22 -4.14 -0.23
N ARG A 30 -19.32 -2.97 -0.87
CA ARG A 30 -20.61 -2.35 -1.21
C ARG A 30 -21.48 -3.27 -2.05
N ARG A 31 -20.90 -3.97 -3.04
CA ARG A 31 -21.62 -4.91 -3.91
C ARG A 31 -22.02 -6.20 -3.21
N LEU A 32 -21.17 -6.74 -2.34
CA LEU A 32 -21.48 -7.92 -1.54
C LEU A 32 -22.69 -7.66 -0.63
N LYS A 33 -22.71 -6.51 0.05
CA LYS A 33 -23.83 -6.05 0.87
C LYS A 33 -25.12 -5.88 0.05
N ALA A 34 -25.03 -5.23 -1.11
CA ALA A 34 -26.18 -5.04 -2.00
C ALA A 34 -26.74 -6.36 -2.55
N ALA A 35 -25.90 -7.38 -2.72
CA ALA A 35 -26.30 -8.72 -3.15
C ALA A 35 -26.77 -9.62 -1.99
N GLY A 36 -26.76 -9.14 -0.74
CA GLY A 36 -27.13 -9.93 0.43
C GLY A 36 -26.12 -11.04 0.79
N ILE A 37 -24.89 -10.95 0.30
CA ILE A 37 -23.83 -11.92 0.58
C ILE A 37 -23.21 -11.59 1.94
N THR A 38 -23.37 -12.47 2.93
CA THR A 38 -22.93 -12.25 4.32
C THR A 38 -21.76 -13.15 4.74
N ASN A 39 -21.40 -14.14 3.93
CA ASN A 39 -20.32 -15.10 4.21
C ASN A 39 -18.98 -14.73 3.55
N VAL A 40 -18.88 -13.54 2.94
CA VAL A 40 -17.66 -13.05 2.29
C VAL A 40 -17.34 -11.67 2.84
N THR A 41 -16.09 -11.48 3.28
CA THR A 41 -15.58 -10.21 3.78
C THR A 41 -14.52 -9.67 2.82
N ALA A 42 -14.70 -8.44 2.36
CA ALA A 42 -13.70 -7.73 1.57
C ALA A 42 -12.98 -6.70 2.46
N ALA A 43 -11.70 -6.93 2.77
CA ALA A 43 -10.86 -6.02 3.55
C ALA A 43 -9.53 -5.80 2.85
N ALA A 44 -8.93 -4.62 3.07
CA ALA A 44 -7.65 -4.25 2.50
C ALA A 44 -6.58 -4.23 3.59
N ALA A 45 -5.36 -4.59 3.23
CA ALA A 45 -4.23 -4.52 4.15
C ALA A 45 -3.00 -3.92 3.46
N HIS A 46 -2.22 -3.13 4.19
CA HIS A 46 -0.94 -2.60 3.74
C HIS A 46 0.19 -3.08 4.67
N PRO A 47 1.26 -3.71 4.12
CA PRO A 47 2.40 -4.21 4.90
C PRO A 47 3.33 -3.14 5.51
N GLY A 48 2.98 -1.84 5.48
CA GLY A 48 3.90 -0.76 5.87
C GLY A 48 5.06 -0.52 4.90
N ASN A 49 6.12 0.14 5.39
CA ASN A 49 7.28 0.52 4.61
C ASN A 49 8.24 -0.68 4.41
N CYS A 50 7.92 -1.52 3.43
CA CYS A 50 8.81 -2.57 2.95
C CYS A 50 9.74 -1.98 1.88
N ASN A 51 11.02 -2.39 1.88
CA ASN A 51 12.01 -1.98 0.88
C ASN A 51 11.61 -2.47 -0.49
N THR A 52 10.80 -1.69 -1.17
CA THR A 52 10.46 -1.97 -2.55
C THR A 52 11.53 -1.29 -3.39
N LYS A 53 12.10 -2.03 -4.35
CA LYS A 53 13.02 -1.52 -5.38
C LYS A 53 12.49 -0.26 -6.11
N ILE A 54 11.23 0.09 -5.90
CA ILE A 54 10.52 1.27 -6.37
C ILE A 54 11.15 2.57 -5.85
N MET A 55 11.58 2.62 -4.58
CA MET A 55 12.22 3.84 -4.03
C MET A 55 13.62 4.06 -4.60
N THR A 56 14.40 2.97 -4.76
CA THR A 56 15.71 3.01 -5.43
C THR A 56 15.58 3.44 -6.90
N LYS A 57 14.61 2.88 -7.62
CA LYS A 57 14.32 3.27 -9.01
C LYS A 57 13.86 4.73 -9.12
N GLY A 58 13.06 5.20 -8.16
CA GLY A 58 12.67 6.61 -8.06
C GLY A 58 13.84 7.58 -7.93
N ALA A 59 14.86 7.21 -7.14
CA ALA A 59 16.10 7.97 -7.03
C ALA A 59 16.91 7.99 -8.34
N ASP A 60 16.91 6.88 -9.08
CA ASP A 60 17.62 6.78 -10.36
C ASP A 60 16.95 7.59 -11.47
N THR A 61 15.61 7.62 -11.52
CA THR A 61 14.85 8.38 -12.54
C THR A 61 14.87 9.89 -12.28
N ASN A 62 15.09 10.34 -11.03
CA ASN A 62 15.09 11.75 -10.63
C ASN A 62 16.50 12.35 -10.39
N ARG A 63 17.56 11.76 -10.92
CA ARG A 63 18.96 12.25 -10.75
C ARG A 63 19.20 13.71 -11.15
N GLY A 64 18.35 14.29 -12.01
CA GLY A 64 18.44 15.71 -12.40
C GLY A 64 18.01 16.71 -11.31
N SER A 65 17.33 16.25 -10.25
CA SER A 65 16.92 17.08 -9.11
C SER A 65 17.58 16.58 -7.84
N TRP A 66 18.61 17.29 -7.39
CA TRP A 66 19.38 16.94 -6.18
C TRP A 66 18.49 16.81 -4.93
N PHE A 67 17.44 17.64 -4.83
CA PHE A 67 16.46 17.60 -3.74
C PHE A 67 15.70 16.26 -3.72
N TRP A 68 15.11 15.87 -4.86
CA TRP A 68 14.38 14.60 -4.95
C TRP A 68 15.30 13.39 -4.80
N TRP A 69 16.54 13.46 -5.29
CA TRP A 69 17.53 12.42 -5.09
C TRP A 69 17.83 12.18 -3.60
N ILE A 70 18.00 13.25 -2.82
CA ILE A 70 18.19 13.15 -1.35
C ILE A 70 16.94 12.55 -0.69
N VAL A 71 15.74 13.02 -1.02
CA VAL A 71 14.48 12.53 -0.44
C VAL A 71 14.29 11.03 -0.71
N PHE A 72 14.48 10.55 -1.94
CA PHE A 72 14.32 9.13 -2.24
C PHE A 72 15.42 8.28 -1.57
N ARG A 73 16.64 8.80 -1.44
CA ARG A 73 17.73 8.08 -0.79
C ARG A 73 17.55 7.98 0.72
N THR A 74 17.05 9.02 1.39
CA THR A 74 16.73 8.97 2.83
C THR A 74 15.58 8.01 3.13
N VAL A 75 14.55 7.97 2.27
CA VAL A 75 13.45 6.99 2.39
C VAL A 75 13.93 5.56 2.10
N ALA A 76 14.83 5.36 1.14
CA ALA A 76 15.37 4.05 0.80
C ALA A 76 16.28 3.45 1.90
N VAL A 77 16.89 4.28 2.75
CA VAL A 77 17.69 3.84 3.91
C VAL A 77 16.86 3.73 5.21
N ALA A 78 15.57 4.09 5.16
CA ALA A 78 14.68 3.92 6.30
C ALA A 78 14.58 2.42 6.68
N PRO A 79 14.44 2.10 7.99
CA PRO A 79 14.39 0.72 8.44
C PRO A 79 13.27 -0.03 7.74
N ILE A 80 13.69 -1.10 7.07
CA ILE A 80 12.84 -1.95 6.27
C ILE A 80 12.11 -2.89 7.21
N GLN A 81 10.78 -2.95 7.13
CA GLN A 81 10.07 -3.97 7.88
C GLN A 81 10.55 -5.36 7.46
N ARG A 82 10.96 -6.17 8.44
CA ARG A 82 11.27 -7.58 8.18
C ARG A 82 10.01 -8.25 7.58
N PRO A 83 10.16 -9.21 6.64
CA PRO A 83 9.02 -9.83 5.97
C PRO A 83 7.95 -10.39 6.92
N GLU A 84 8.38 -10.90 8.07
CA GLU A 84 7.50 -11.46 9.10
C GLU A 84 6.60 -10.41 9.76
N LYS A 85 7.04 -9.14 9.81
CA LYS A 85 6.23 -8.03 10.31
C LYS A 85 5.33 -7.46 9.21
N GLY A 86 5.84 -7.39 7.98
CA GLY A 86 5.06 -6.94 6.83
C GLY A 86 3.87 -7.84 6.49
N SER A 87 3.92 -9.13 6.85
CA SER A 87 2.79 -10.05 6.65
C SER A 87 1.69 -9.93 7.71
N LEU A 88 1.97 -9.32 8.88
CA LEU A 88 1.01 -9.25 9.99
C LEU A 88 -0.31 -8.58 9.61
N PRO A 89 -0.34 -7.43 8.91
CA PRO A 89 -1.61 -6.80 8.52
C PRO A 89 -2.46 -7.69 7.62
N THR A 90 -1.85 -8.43 6.69
CA THR A 90 -2.55 -9.37 5.81
C THR A 90 -3.06 -10.58 6.56
N LEU A 91 -2.24 -11.14 7.46
CA LEU A 91 -2.66 -12.27 8.30
C LEU A 91 -3.83 -11.86 9.20
N TYR A 92 -3.74 -10.69 9.84
CA TYR A 92 -4.80 -10.15 10.67
C TYR A 92 -6.10 -9.96 9.89
N ALA A 93 -6.04 -9.28 8.73
CA ALA A 93 -7.20 -9.08 7.87
C ALA A 93 -7.86 -10.39 7.41
N ALA A 94 -7.09 -11.48 7.32
CA ALA A 94 -7.58 -12.78 6.86
C ALA A 94 -8.10 -13.68 7.99
N THR A 95 -7.57 -13.57 9.22
CA THR A 95 -7.83 -14.55 10.28
C THR A 95 -8.42 -13.98 11.56
N ALA A 96 -8.41 -12.67 11.76
CA ALA A 96 -8.89 -12.08 13.01
C ALA A 96 -10.42 -12.16 13.10
N GLU A 97 -10.92 -12.48 14.28
CA GLU A 97 -12.34 -12.38 14.58
C GLU A 97 -12.75 -10.90 14.60
N GLY A 98 -13.86 -10.56 13.94
CA GLY A 98 -14.40 -9.21 13.92
C GLY A 98 -13.95 -8.31 12.77
N VAL A 99 -13.19 -8.83 11.80
CA VAL A 99 -12.89 -8.10 10.55
C VAL A 99 -14.18 -7.84 9.78
N LYS A 100 -14.44 -6.58 9.46
CA LYS A 100 -15.63 -6.14 8.72
C LYS A 100 -15.28 -5.80 7.28
N GLY A 101 -16.26 -5.98 6.42
CA GLY A 101 -16.15 -5.56 5.04
C GLY A 101 -15.96 -4.04 4.95
N GLY A 102 -14.93 -3.63 4.21
CA GLY A 102 -14.47 -2.24 4.08
C GLY A 102 -13.29 -1.86 4.98
N ASP A 103 -12.84 -2.73 5.90
CA ASP A 103 -11.73 -2.41 6.80
C ASP A 103 -10.38 -2.29 6.06
N PHE A 104 -9.50 -1.43 6.60
CA PHE A 104 -8.17 -1.18 6.07
C PHE A 104 -7.11 -1.31 7.18
N TYR A 105 -6.34 -2.41 7.15
CA TYR A 105 -5.34 -2.73 8.18
C TYR A 105 -3.92 -2.40 7.73
N GLY A 106 -3.19 -1.68 8.55
CA GLY A 106 -1.79 -1.38 8.31
C GLY A 106 -1.17 -0.60 9.46
N PRO A 107 0.15 -0.40 9.47
CA PRO A 107 0.80 0.41 10.48
C PRO A 107 0.34 1.88 10.38
N LYS A 108 0.12 2.54 11.52
CA LYS A 108 -0.37 3.93 11.61
C LYS A 108 0.60 4.99 11.04
N TYR A 109 1.88 4.67 10.85
CA TYR A 109 2.93 5.59 10.38
C TYR A 109 3.92 4.88 9.44
N LEU A 110 5.00 5.57 9.05
CA LEU A 110 6.21 4.97 8.44
C LEU A 110 6.90 3.93 9.36
N GLU A 111 6.41 3.72 10.57
CA GLU A 111 7.03 2.92 11.62
C GLU A 111 6.45 1.51 11.79
N CYS A 112 7.35 0.65 12.29
CA CYS A 112 7.28 -0.80 12.34
C CYS A 112 6.70 -1.35 13.65
N TYR A 113 5.77 -0.63 14.29
CA TYR A 113 5.28 -1.01 15.62
C TYR A 113 3.76 -0.85 15.78
N GLY A 114 3.19 -1.89 16.37
CA GLY A 114 1.76 -2.12 16.53
C GLY A 114 1.07 -1.07 17.38
N ASN A 115 -0.07 -0.62 16.86
CA ASN A 115 -1.25 -0.19 17.61
C ASN A 115 -2.41 -0.32 16.62
N TRP A 116 -3.14 -1.43 16.75
CA TRP A 116 -4.21 -1.87 15.86
C TRP A 116 -5.54 -1.30 16.35
N HIS A 117 -6.33 -0.72 15.44
CA HIS A 117 -7.78 -0.57 15.60
C HIS A 117 -8.46 -1.26 14.42
#